data_AF-A0A254Q9N6-F1
#
_entry.id   AF-A0A254Q9N6-F1
#
_cell.length_a   1.000
_cell.length_b   1.000
_cell.length_c   1.000
_cell.angle_alpha   90.00
_cell.angle_beta   90.00
_cell.angle_gamma   90.00
#
_symmetry.space_group_name_H-M   'P 1'
#
loop_
_entity.id
_entity.type
_entity.pdbx_description
1 polymer ?
#
loop_
_entity_poly.entity_id
_entity_poly.type
_entity_poly.pdbx_seq_one_letter_code
_entity_poly.pdbx_strand_id
1 'polypeptide(L)'
;MKILVFVLSCILSFSAFASVTSQQIDQICLDLLISDAANIPVDGDVHTGENLKDILASGLKKNSVGQYVNKITMTCHKISYDGVYECTLIMESQAGGVTLGETAVNYILSIAHDGVTPEKVLGRATIMRGH
;
A
#
# COMPACT_ATOMS: atom_id res chain seq x y z
N MET A 1 32.37 -26.74 -51.27
CA MET A 1 30.95 -26.50 -50.97
C MET A 1 30.81 -26.26 -49.48
N LYS A 2 30.30 -25.09 -49.08
CA LYS A 2 30.07 -24.68 -47.69
C LYS A 2 28.73 -25.26 -47.22
N ILE A 3 28.74 -26.05 -46.15
CA ILE A 3 27.51 -26.51 -45.49
C ILE A 3 27.28 -25.59 -44.29
N LEU A 4 26.24 -24.77 -44.42
CA LEU A 4 25.77 -23.82 -43.43
C LEU A 4 25.07 -24.60 -42.31
N VAL A 5 25.68 -24.66 -41.12
CA VAL A 5 25.04 -25.25 -39.93
C VAL A 5 24.10 -24.20 -39.35
N PHE A 6 22.80 -24.42 -39.52
CA PHE A 6 21.72 -23.65 -38.92
C PHE A 6 21.76 -23.86 -37.40
N VAL A 7 22.20 -22.85 -36.65
CA VAL A 7 22.03 -22.81 -35.20
C VAL A 7 20.56 -22.49 -34.94
N LEU A 8 19.76 -23.52 -34.71
CA LEU A 8 18.38 -23.38 -34.26
C LEU A 8 18.42 -22.89 -32.82
N SER A 9 18.31 -21.57 -32.64
CA SER A 9 18.12 -20.92 -31.36
C SER A 9 16.81 -21.42 -30.74
N CYS A 10 16.87 -22.39 -29.83
CA CYS A 10 15.83 -22.61 -28.86
C CYS A 10 15.75 -21.35 -27.99
N ILE A 11 14.89 -20.41 -28.40
CA ILE A 11 14.45 -19.32 -27.55
C ILE A 11 13.73 -20.00 -26.39
N LEU A 12 14.43 -20.06 -25.25
CA LEU A 12 13.84 -20.36 -23.96
C LEU A 12 12.79 -19.28 -23.72
N SER A 13 11.54 -19.57 -24.05
CA SER A 13 10.39 -18.85 -23.52
C SER A 13 10.33 -19.15 -22.02
N PHE A 14 11.19 -18.48 -21.24
CA PHE A 14 10.90 -18.24 -19.85
C PHE A 14 9.65 -17.37 -19.85
N SER A 15 8.48 -17.98 -19.76
CA SER A 15 7.31 -17.35 -19.19
C SER A 15 7.66 -17.02 -17.75
N ALA A 16 8.33 -15.86 -17.58
CA ALA A 16 8.44 -15.22 -16.29
C ALA A 16 7.00 -14.92 -15.88
N PHE A 17 6.43 -15.80 -15.07
CA PHE A 17 5.32 -15.44 -14.20
C PHE A 17 5.85 -14.28 -13.37
N ALA A 18 5.55 -13.05 -13.79
CA ALA A 18 5.89 -11.87 -13.02
C ALA A 18 5.07 -11.96 -11.73
N SER A 19 5.68 -12.50 -10.68
CA SER A 19 5.12 -12.46 -9.34
C SER A 19 5.04 -10.99 -8.91
N VAL A 20 3.86 -10.55 -8.51
CA VAL A 20 3.67 -9.19 -7.96
C VAL A 20 4.60 -8.99 -6.78
N THR A 21 5.39 -7.91 -6.79
CA THR A 21 6.33 -7.66 -5.69
C THR A 21 5.59 -7.15 -4.45
N SER A 22 6.20 -7.27 -3.27
CA SER A 22 5.60 -6.72 -2.05
C SER A 22 5.36 -5.20 -2.18
N GLN A 23 6.27 -4.45 -2.80
CA GLN A 23 6.09 -3.01 -3.00
C GLN A 23 4.90 -2.69 -3.92
N GLN A 24 4.63 -3.53 -4.92
CA GLN A 24 3.46 -3.34 -5.78
C GLN A 24 2.16 -3.60 -5.00
N ILE A 25 2.13 -4.63 -4.15
CA ILE A 25 1.00 -4.87 -3.24
C ILE A 25 0.80 -3.69 -2.29
N ASP A 26 1.85 -3.22 -1.63
CA ASP A 26 1.78 -2.09 -0.70
C ASP A 26 1.19 -0.84 -1.39
N GLN A 27 1.60 -0.57 -2.65
CA GLN A 27 1.06 0.55 -3.41
C GLN A 27 -0.42 0.36 -3.77
N ILE A 28 -0.82 -0.82 -4.25
CA ILE A 28 -2.23 -1.13 -4.56
C ILE A 28 -3.12 -0.96 -3.32
N CYS A 29 -2.64 -1.45 -2.18
CA CYS A 29 -3.35 -1.34 -0.91
C CYS A 29 -3.50 0.11 -0.46
N LEU A 30 -2.44 0.91 -0.59
CA LEU A 30 -2.48 2.35 -0.28
C LEU A 30 -3.45 3.09 -1.19
N ASP A 31 -3.44 2.81 -2.49
CA ASP A 31 -4.33 3.46 -3.45
C ASP A 31 -5.81 3.14 -3.15
N LEU A 32 -6.11 1.89 -2.81
CA LEU A 32 -7.45 1.47 -2.39
C LEU A 32 -7.87 2.17 -1.09
N LEU A 33 -7.00 2.20 -0.08
CA LEU A 33 -7.27 2.87 1.20
C LEU A 33 -7.61 4.35 0.99
N ILE A 34 -6.87 5.04 0.13
CA ILE A 34 -7.10 6.47 -0.20
C ILE A 34 -8.43 6.65 -0.95
N SER A 35 -8.70 5.80 -1.95
CA SER A 35 -9.93 5.83 -2.75
C SER A 35 -11.18 5.69 -1.86
N ASP A 36 -11.14 4.73 -0.94
CA ASP A 36 -12.30 4.33 -0.15
C ASP A 36 -12.39 5.06 1.19
N ALA A 37 -11.42 5.93 1.51
CA ALA A 37 -11.25 6.56 2.82
C ALA A 37 -12.52 7.22 3.37
N ALA A 38 -13.35 7.81 2.51
CA ALA A 38 -14.59 8.47 2.95
C ALA A 38 -15.65 7.48 3.47
N ASN A 39 -15.58 6.21 3.06
CA ASN A 39 -16.57 5.18 3.35
C ASN A 39 -16.08 4.16 4.40
N ILE A 40 -14.80 4.19 4.76
CA ILE A 40 -14.21 3.29 5.73
C ILE A 40 -14.45 3.86 7.14
N PRO A 41 -15.25 3.18 7.99
CA PRO A 41 -15.43 3.60 9.35
C PRO A 41 -14.12 3.44 10.15
N VAL A 42 -13.84 4.38 11.05
CA VAL A 42 -12.62 4.41 11.86
C VAL A 42 -12.89 4.17 13.33
N ASP A 43 -11.91 3.60 14.03
CA ASP A 43 -11.88 3.49 15.49
C ASP A 43 -10.46 3.74 16.04
N GLY A 44 -10.29 3.66 17.36
CA GLY A 44 -9.03 3.94 18.04
C GLY A 44 -8.88 5.41 18.45
N ASP A 45 -7.68 5.96 18.31
CA ASP A 45 -7.36 7.34 18.66
C ASP A 45 -7.81 8.31 17.55
N VAL A 46 -9.12 8.61 17.54
CA VAL A 46 -9.78 9.45 16.54
C VAL A 46 -10.53 10.59 17.23
N HIS A 47 -10.36 11.81 16.73
CA HIS A 47 -11.09 12.95 17.27
C HIS A 47 -12.58 12.90 16.88
N THR A 48 -13.45 13.52 17.69
CA THR A 48 -14.88 13.57 17.37
C THR A 48 -15.12 14.26 16.03
N GLY A 49 -15.76 13.55 15.09
CA GLY A 49 -16.07 14.04 13.75
C GLY A 49 -14.94 13.89 12.72
N GLU A 50 -13.77 13.40 13.12
CA GLU A 50 -12.67 13.08 12.22
C GLU A 50 -12.94 11.73 11.52
N ASN A 51 -12.73 11.69 10.19
CA ASN A 51 -12.83 10.46 9.41
C ASN A 51 -11.46 10.07 8.82
N LEU A 52 -11.38 8.87 8.21
CA LEU A 52 -10.13 8.38 7.63
C LEU A 52 -9.58 9.31 6.54
N LYS A 53 -10.44 9.89 5.71
CA LYS A 53 -10.01 10.82 4.66
C LYS A 53 -9.32 12.05 5.24
N ASP A 54 -9.80 12.60 6.36
CA ASP A 54 -9.17 13.74 7.02
C ASP A 54 -7.80 13.38 7.60
N ILE A 55 -7.69 12.20 8.22
CA ILE A 55 -6.44 11.64 8.76
C ILE A 55 -5.41 11.47 7.63
N LEU A 56 -5.81 10.82 6.54
CA LEU A 56 -4.95 10.61 5.38
C LEU A 56 -4.57 11.93 4.69
N ALA A 57 -5.49 12.90 4.58
CA ALA A 57 -5.20 14.19 3.99
C ALA A 57 -4.14 14.98 4.78
N SER A 58 -4.15 14.86 6.11
CA SER A 58 -3.11 15.42 6.97
C SER A 58 -1.76 14.74 6.74
N GLY A 59 -1.75 13.40 6.66
CA GLY A 59 -0.56 12.60 6.43
C GLY A 59 0.06 12.77 5.03
N LEU A 60 -0.78 12.88 4.00
CA LEU A 60 -0.42 12.99 2.58
C LEU A 60 -0.20 14.44 2.13
N LYS A 61 -0.14 15.40 3.05
CA LYS A 61 0.07 16.79 2.70
C LYS A 61 1.46 16.98 2.09
N LYS A 62 1.51 17.53 0.87
CA LYS A 62 2.75 17.94 0.22
C LYS A 62 3.14 19.36 0.64
N ASN A 63 4.42 19.59 0.88
CA ASN A 63 4.98 20.93 1.04
C ASN A 63 5.04 21.65 -0.32
N SER A 64 5.49 22.92 -0.32
CA SER A 64 5.62 23.74 -1.52
C SER A 64 6.60 23.19 -2.56
N VAL A 65 7.43 22.21 -2.20
CA VAL A 65 8.38 21.52 -3.08
C VAL A 65 7.87 20.14 -3.53
N GLY A 66 6.59 19.81 -3.26
CA GLY A 66 5.94 18.58 -3.72
C GLY A 66 6.33 17.32 -2.93
N GLN A 67 7.11 17.48 -1.85
CA GLN A 67 7.47 16.38 -0.95
C GLN A 67 6.39 16.23 0.12
N TYR A 68 6.08 15.01 0.51
CA TYR A 68 5.23 14.78 1.68
C TYR A 68 5.91 15.40 2.92
N VAL A 69 5.15 16.15 3.71
CA VAL A 69 5.62 16.70 4.98
C VAL A 69 5.93 15.57 5.97
N ASN A 70 5.40 14.38 5.70
CA ASN A 70 5.52 13.20 6.53
C ASN A 70 6.19 12.06 5.73
N LYS A 71 6.97 11.23 6.42
CA LYS A 71 7.42 9.96 5.86
C LYS A 71 6.27 8.96 5.94
N ILE A 72 5.98 8.30 4.83
CA ILE A 72 4.86 7.36 4.72
C ILE A 72 5.42 5.98 4.40
N THR A 73 5.06 5.00 5.21
CA THR A 73 5.45 3.60 5.03
C THR A 73 4.20 2.74 5.05
N MET A 74 3.96 1.97 3.99
CA MET A 74 2.91 0.97 3.93
C MET A 74 3.56 -0.41 3.99
N THR A 75 2.99 -1.29 4.81
CA THR A 75 3.37 -2.69 4.86
C THR A 75 2.11 -3.54 4.86
N CYS A 76 1.99 -4.45 3.89
CA CYS A 76 0.87 -5.37 3.79
C CYS A 76 1.33 -6.83 3.82
N HIS A 77 0.68 -7.64 4.64
CA HIS A 77 0.95 -9.06 4.80
C HIS A 77 -0.27 -9.88 4.36
N LYS A 78 -0.05 -10.85 3.46
CA LYS A 78 -1.10 -11.78 3.06
C LYS A 78 -1.43 -12.70 4.23
N ILE A 79 -2.67 -12.67 4.70
CA ILE A 79 -3.13 -13.47 5.85
C ILE A 79 -4.05 -14.64 5.45
N SER A 80 -4.51 -14.69 4.20
CA SER A 80 -5.34 -15.81 3.72
C SER A 80 -5.17 -16.09 2.23
N TYR A 81 -5.50 -17.32 1.81
CA TYR A 81 -5.37 -17.81 0.44
C TYR A 81 -6.28 -17.08 -0.56
N ASP A 82 -7.41 -16.57 -0.09
CA ASP A 82 -8.41 -15.78 -0.82
C ASP A 82 -7.96 -14.33 -1.12
N GLY A 83 -6.70 -13.98 -0.85
CA GLY A 83 -6.18 -12.66 -1.19
C GLY A 83 -6.54 -11.59 -0.16
N VAL A 84 -6.75 -11.98 1.09
CA VAL A 84 -6.90 -11.05 2.20
C VAL A 84 -5.53 -10.62 2.74
N TYR A 85 -5.36 -9.33 2.94
CA TYR A 85 -4.16 -8.70 3.46
C TYR A 85 -4.46 -7.91 4.73
N GLU A 86 -3.59 -8.04 5.72
CA GLU A 86 -3.51 -7.14 6.87
C GLU A 86 -2.46 -6.07 6.55
N CYS A 87 -2.84 -4.80 6.63
CA CYS A 87 -2.02 -3.68 6.24
C CYS A 87 -1.85 -2.69 7.39
N THR A 88 -0.64 -2.17 7.50
CA THR A 88 -0.28 -1.06 8.39
C THR A 88 0.29 0.07 7.56
N LEU A 89 -0.38 1.23 7.61
CA LEU A 89 0.13 2.49 7.09
C LEU A 89 0.68 3.31 8.25
N ILE A 90 1.95 3.69 8.19
CA ILE A 90 2.60 4.58 9.15
C ILE A 90 2.87 5.92 8.48
N MET A 91 2.44 6.99 9.13
CA MET A 91 2.68 8.39 8.74
C MET A 91 3.47 9.07 9.86
N GLU A 92 4.74 9.33 9.61
CA GLU A 92 5.65 9.99 10.56
C GLU A 92 5.79 11.46 10.20
N SER A 93 5.43 12.36 11.12
CA SER A 93 5.70 13.79 10.93
C SER A 93 7.15 14.10 11.19
N GLN A 94 7.83 14.73 10.23
CA GLN A 94 9.26 14.99 10.32
C GLN A 94 9.60 16.48 10.22
N ALA A 95 10.53 16.93 11.07
CA ALA A 95 11.17 18.24 10.95
C ALA A 95 12.69 18.07 11.10
N GLY A 96 13.43 18.50 10.07
CA GLY A 96 14.89 18.38 10.08
C GLY A 96 15.40 16.93 10.20
N GLY A 97 14.62 15.94 9.76
CA GLY A 97 14.95 14.51 9.86
C GLY A 97 14.61 13.86 11.22
N VAL A 98 14.02 14.60 12.15
CA VAL A 98 13.55 14.08 13.45
C VAL A 98 12.05 13.81 13.35
N THR A 99 11.62 12.61 13.76
CA THR A 99 10.20 12.26 13.90
C THR A 99 9.61 12.98 15.12
N LEU A 100 8.56 13.77 14.90
CA LEU A 100 7.85 14.56 15.91
C LEU A 100 6.53 13.93 16.37
N GLY A 101 6.09 12.90 15.66
CA GLY A 101 4.85 12.18 15.94
C GLY A 101 4.56 11.16 14.86
N GLU A 102 3.81 10.14 15.22
CA GLU A 102 3.49 9.02 14.35
C GLU A 102 1.97 8.76 14.35
N THR A 103 1.41 8.46 13.19
CA THR A 103 0.05 7.92 13.08
C THR A 103 0.10 6.61 12.32
N ALA A 104 -0.35 5.54 12.96
CA ALA A 104 -0.51 4.23 12.35
C ALA A 104 -1.99 3.97 12.05
N VAL A 105 -2.26 3.45 10.85
CA VAL A 105 -3.58 3.02 10.39
C VAL A 105 -3.49 1.53 10.08
N ASN A 106 -4.17 0.72 10.89
CA ASN A 106 -4.27 -0.72 10.69
C ASN A 106 -5.62 -1.04 10.06
N TYR A 107 -5.61 -1.86 9.01
CA TYR A 107 -6.83 -2.24 8.31
C TYR A 107 -6.62 -3.55 7.56
N ILE A 108 -7.73 -4.20 7.23
CA ILE A 108 -7.72 -5.43 6.44
C ILE A 108 -8.35 -5.10 5.08
N LEU A 109 -7.83 -5.67 4.00
CA LEU A 109 -8.42 -5.53 2.68
C LEU A 109 -8.38 -6.85 1.90
N SER A 110 -9.12 -6.89 0.80
CA SER A 110 -9.10 -8.00 -0.15
C SER A 110 -8.62 -7.54 -1.52
N ILE A 111 -7.72 -8.34 -2.11
CA ILE A 111 -7.28 -8.28 -3.51
C ILE A 111 -7.75 -9.57 -4.16
N ALA A 112 -8.27 -9.48 -5.38
CA ALA A 112 -8.72 -10.62 -6.15
C ALA A 112 -7.62 -11.67 -6.35
N HIS A 113 -8.01 -12.88 -6.73
CA HIS A 113 -7.08 -13.99 -6.95
C HIS A 113 -6.03 -13.75 -8.05
N ASP A 114 -6.19 -12.72 -8.89
CA ASP A 114 -5.19 -12.28 -9.86
C ASP A 114 -3.97 -11.59 -9.23
N GLY A 115 -4.05 -11.27 -7.93
CA GLY A 115 -2.98 -10.65 -7.14
C GLY A 115 -2.77 -9.16 -7.40
N VAL A 116 -3.61 -8.52 -8.22
CA VAL A 116 -3.44 -7.10 -8.60
C VAL A 116 -4.71 -6.28 -8.58
N THR A 117 -5.90 -6.90 -8.62
CA THR A 117 -7.18 -6.17 -8.63
C THR A 117 -7.64 -5.96 -7.19
N PRO A 118 -7.58 -4.73 -6.63
CA PRO A 118 -8.12 -4.46 -5.31
C PRO A 118 -9.65 -4.58 -5.34
N GLU A 119 -10.25 -5.18 -4.29
CA GLU A 119 -11.70 -5.32 -4.19
C GLU A 119 -12.31 -4.30 -3.22
N LYS A 120 -11.89 -4.34 -1.95
CA LYS A 120 -12.39 -3.44 -0.89
C LYS A 120 -11.59 -3.56 0.40
N VAL A 121 -11.68 -2.53 1.23
CA VAL A 121 -11.32 -2.63 2.66
C VAL A 121 -12.40 -3.40 3.42
N LEU A 122 -11.97 -4.30 4.29
CA LEU A 122 -12.81 -5.15 5.11
C LEU A 122 -12.97 -4.56 6.51
N GLY A 123 -14.21 -4.18 6.85
CA GLY A 123 -14.54 -3.75 8.20
C GLY A 123 -14.16 -2.29 8.48
N ARG A 124 -13.26 -2.08 9.43
CA ARG A 124 -12.89 -0.77 9.98
C ARG A 124 -11.39 -0.55 9.86
N ALA A 125 -10.97 0.72 9.86
CA ALA A 125 -9.58 1.09 10.03
C ALA A 125 -9.33 1.55 11.48
N THR A 126 -8.34 0.96 12.14
CA THR A 126 -7.95 1.32 13.50
C THR A 126 -6.80 2.31 13.48
N ILE A 127 -7.00 3.44 14.15
CA ILE A 127 -6.05 4.54 14.22
C ILE A 127 -5.31 4.49 15.56
N MET A 128 -3.98 4.59 15.50
CA MET A 128 -3.12 4.71 16.67
C MET A 128 -2.19 5.91 16.46
N ARG A 129 -2.03 6.75 17.48
CA ARG A 129 -1.10 7.89 17.41
C ARG A 129 -0.02 7.74 18.48
N GLY A 130 1.22 7.91 18.04
CA GLY A 130 2.41 7.98 18.90
C GLY A 130 2.89 9.42 19.04
N HIS A 131 3.34 9.77 20.25
CA HIS A 131 4.06 11.01 20.55
C HIS A 131 5.57 10.78 20.51
#